data_AF-A0A7W5GUF2-F1
#
_entry.id   AF-A0A7W5GUF2-F1
#
_cell.length_a   1.000
_cell.length_b   1.000
_cell.length_c   1.000
_cell.angle_alpha   90.00
_cell.angle_beta   90.00
_cell.angle_gamma   90.00
#
_symmetry.space_group_name_H-M   'P 1'
#
loop_
_entity.id
_entity.type
_entity.pdbx_description
1 polymer ?
#
loop_
_entity_poly.entity_id
_entity_poly.type
_entity_poly.pdbx_seq_one_letter_code
_entity_poly.pdbx_strand_id
1 'polypeptide(L)' 'MPAIYMQNNTIAVGKYLVTPLTKLIGANAYAASVSLRRGMHDRVFRLLPRFTSESQAMCYALDQGRRMAAHSQLP' A
#
# COMPACT_ATOMS: atom_id res chain seq x y z
N MET A 1 20.93 5.38 1.55
CA MET A 1 20.03 4.68 2.49
C MET A 1 18.99 3.92 1.68
N PRO A 2 19.13 2.59 1.52
CA PRO A 2 18.13 1.79 0.81
C PRO A 2 16.81 1.80 1.60
N ALA A 3 15.69 1.97 0.90
CA ALA A 3 14.36 1.86 1.50
C ALA A 3 14.15 0.38 1.86
N ILE A 4 14.21 0.07 3.15
CA ILE A 4 13.83 -1.25 3.65
C ILE A 4 12.31 -1.37 3.49
N TYR A 5 11.86 -2.22 2.58
CA TYR A 5 10.45 -2.58 2.43
C TYR A 5 10.19 -3.79 3.34
N MET A 6 9.43 -3.63 4.42
CA MET A 6 9.14 -4.70 5.39
C MET A 6 7.83 -5.43 5.06
N GLN A 7 7.81 -6.74 5.34
CA GLN A 7 6.85 -7.78 4.93
C GLN A 7 5.46 -7.31 4.46
N ASN A 8 5.24 -7.43 3.15
CA ASN A 8 4.02 -7.02 2.47
C ASN A 8 2.96 -8.13 2.54
N ASN A 9 2.08 -8.10 3.54
CA ASN A 9 0.98 -9.07 3.64
C ASN A 9 -0.02 -8.83 2.50
N THR A 10 0.23 -9.50 1.36
CA THR A 10 -0.57 -9.34 0.14
C THR A 10 -1.89 -10.06 0.31
N ILE A 11 -2.99 -9.39 -0.01
CA ILE A 11 -4.34 -9.96 0.10
C ILE A 11 -5.05 -9.94 -1.24
N ALA A 12 -5.85 -10.98 -1.51
CA ALA A 12 -6.73 -10.99 -2.67
C ALA A 12 -8.06 -10.29 -2.32
N VAL A 13 -8.44 -9.31 -3.13
CA VAL A 13 -9.72 -8.61 -3.04
C VAL A 13 -10.40 -8.69 -4.41
N GLY A 14 -11.32 -9.65 -4.56
CA GLY A 14 -11.94 -9.95 -5.85
C GLY A 14 -10.91 -10.36 -6.89
N LYS A 15 -10.77 -9.56 -7.96
CA LYS A 15 -9.83 -9.80 -9.08
C LYS A 15 -8.46 -9.13 -8.89
N TYR A 16 -8.25 -8.45 -7.77
CA TYR A 16 -7.06 -7.66 -7.49
C TYR A 16 -6.26 -8.28 -6.36
N LEU A 17 -4.94 -8.28 -6.50
CA LEU A 17 -4.02 -8.50 -5.40
C LEU A 17 -3.62 -7.14 -4.85
N VAL A 18 -3.84 -6.94 -3.56
CA VAL A 18 -3.52 -5.71 -2.83
C VAL A 18 -2.30 -5.97 -1.97
N THR A 19 -1.24 -5.23 -2.26
CA THR A 19 0.05 -5.32 -1.58
C THR A 19 0.29 -4.01 -0.83
N PRO A 20 0.14 -3.97 0.52
CA PRO A 20 0.52 -2.79 1.28
C PRO A 20 2.03 -2.61 1.27
N LEU A 21 2.46 -1.37 1.14
CA LEU A 21 3.86 -0.99 1.12
C LEU A 21 4.05 0.16 2.11
N THR A 22 4.98 0.00 3.03
CA THR A 22 5.44 1.07 3.91
C THR A 22 6.83 1.49 3.50
N LYS A 23 7.13 2.78 3.66
CA LYS A 23 8.47 3.32 3.42
C LYS A 23 8.82 4.32 4.49
N LEU A 24 9.95 4.13 5.15
CA LEU A 24 10.55 5.15 6.01
C LEU A 24 11.05 6.31 5.13
N ILE A 25 10.56 7.52 5.40
CA ILE A 25 10.87 8.75 4.66
C ILE A 25 11.56 9.83 5.51
N GLY A 26 11.87 9.53 6.77
CA GLY A 26 12.56 10.42 7.70
C GLY A 26 12.79 9.74 9.06
N ALA A 27 13.30 10.47 10.05
CA ALA A 27 13.71 9.90 11.34
C ALA A 27 12.62 9.10 12.05
N ASN A 28 11.35 9.54 11.97
CA ASN A 28 10.18 8.85 12.54
C ASN A 28 8.94 9.04 11.65
N ALA A 29 9.12 9.01 10.34
CA ALA A 29 8.02 9.25 9.40
C ALA A 29 7.95 8.13 8.37
N TYR A 30 6.77 7.52 8.27
CA TYR A 30 6.45 6.45 7.33
C TYR A 30 5.44 6.97 6.30
N ALA A 31 5.74 6.73 5.03
CA ALA A 31 4.80 6.88 3.94
C ALA A 31 4.09 5.54 3.70
N ALA A 32 2.78 5.61 3.46
CA ALA A 32 1.99 4.48 3.03
C ALA A 32 1.88 4.46 1.50
N SER A 33 1.93 3.28 0.91
CA SER A 33 1.70 3.05 -0.51
C SER A 33 1.01 1.71 -0.67
N VAL A 34 0.33 1.49 -1.80
CA VAL A 34 -0.30 0.21 -2.07
C VAL A 34 -0.08 -0.17 -3.53
N SER A 35 0.31 -1.40 -3.78
CA SER A 35 0.33 -2.00 -5.12
C SER A 35 -1.00 -2.72 -5.31
N LEU A 36 -1.72 -2.38 -6.38
CA LEU A 36 -2.87 -3.11 -6.88
C LEU A 36 -2.47 -3.81 -8.16
N ARG A 37 -2.40 -5.13 -8.09
CA ARG A 37 -2.08 -5.97 -9.24
C ARG A 37 -3.33 -6.69 -9.76
N ARG A 38 -3.56 -6.62 -11.06
CA ARG A 38 -4.56 -7.43 -11.78
C ARG A 38 -3.89 -8.11 -12.98
N GLY A 39 -3.62 -9.40 -12.82
CA GLY A 39 -2.87 -10.17 -13.82
C GLY A 39 -1.45 -9.65 -13.99
N MET A 40 -1.13 -9.13 -15.19
CA MET A 40 0.17 -8.53 -15.51
C MET A 40 0.27 -7.03 -15.18
N HIS A 41 -0.86 -6.34 -14.97
CA HIS A 41 -0.84 -4.91 -14.68
C HIS A 41 -0.69 -4.69 -13.18
N ASP A 42 0.33 -3.93 -12.79
CA ASP A 42 0.50 -3.42 -11.43
C ASP A 42 0.34 -1.90 -11.43
N ARG A 43 -0.43 -1.37 -10.47
CA ARG A 43 -0.52 0.06 -10.20
C ARG A 43 -0.14 0.32 -8.76
N VAL A 44 0.90 1.12 -8.56
CA VAL A 44 1.31 1.57 -7.22
C VAL A 44 0.72 2.94 -6.93
N PHE A 45 -0.09 3.03 -5.89
CA PHE A 45 -0.63 4.28 -5.38
C PHE A 45 0.15 4.73 -4.16
N ARG A 46 0.72 5.93 -4.23
CA ARG A 46 1.34 6.58 -3.07
C ARG A 46 0.29 7.39 -2.33
N LEU A 47 0.12 7.08 -1.05
CA LEU A 47 -0.86 7.76 -0.21
C LEU A 47 -0.23 9.01 0.41
N LEU A 48 -1.01 10.08 0.53
CA LEU A 48 -0.55 11.38 1.03
C LEU A 48 -0.24 11.40 2.54
N PRO A 49 -1.02 10.73 3.42
CA PRO A 49 -0.76 10.77 4.86
C PRO A 49 0.60 10.15 5.23
N ARG A 50 1.26 10.80 6.20
CA ARG A 50 2.49 10.32 6.82
C ARG A 50 2.16 9.84 8.24
N PHE A 51 2.83 8.79 8.67
CA PHE A 51 2.59 8.15 9.95
C PHE A 51 3.85 8.16 10.80
N THR A 52 3.68 8.26 12.12
CA THR A 52 4.79 8.12 13.07
C THR A 52 5.11 6.66 13.38
N SER A 53 4.19 5.75 13.04
CA SER A 53 4.34 4.32 13.21
C SER A 53 4.16 3.59 11.88
N GLU A 54 5.01 2.59 11.66
CA GLU A 54 4.93 1.71 10.50
C GLU A 54 3.61 0.93 10.46
N SER A 55 3.16 0.41 11.59
CA SER A 55 1.93 -0.39 11.65
C SER A 55 0.70 0.45 11.28
N GLN A 56 0.70 1.74 11.64
CA GLN A 56 -0.34 2.68 11.21
C GLN A 56 -0.30 2.89 9.70
N ALA A 57 0.89 3.09 9.12
CA ALA A 57 1.04 3.21 7.67
C ALA A 57 0.58 1.94 6.93
N MET A 58 0.89 0.77 7.48
CA MET A 58 0.52 -0.53 6.91
C MET A 58 -0.99 -0.77 6.97
N CYS A 59 -1.61 -0.58 8.14
CA CYS A 59 -3.06 -0.69 8.31
C CYS A 59 -3.80 0.28 7.37
N TYR A 60 -3.29 1.52 7.26
CA TYR A 60 -3.85 2.51 6.35
C TYR A 60 -3.69 2.09 4.88
N ALA A 61 -2.52 1.60 4.46
CA ALA A 61 -2.31 1.10 3.10
C ALA A 61 -3.24 -0.06 2.75
N LEU A 62 -3.42 -1.01 3.67
CA LEU A 62 -4.33 -2.14 3.50
C LEU A 62 -5.79 -1.70 3.34
N ASP A 63 -6.25 -0.82 4.22
CA ASP A 63 -7.61 -0.31 4.22
C ASP A 63 -7.91 0.49 2.95
N GLN A 64 -7.00 1.37 2.54
CA GLN A 64 -7.12 2.10 1.26
C GLN A 64 -7.06 1.16 0.06
N GLY A 65 -6.15 0.19 0.05
CA GLY A 65 -6.05 -0.80 -1.01
C GLY A 65 -7.31 -1.64 -1.18
N ARG A 66 -7.94 -2.04 -0.07
CA ARG A 66 -9.24 -2.73 -0.08
C ARG A 66 -10.33 -1.87 -0.70
N ARG A 67 -10.43 -0.59 -0.30
CA ARG A 67 -11.40 0.34 -0.91
C ARG A 67 -11.14 0.52 -2.39
N MET A 68 -9.89 0.73 -2.81
CA MET A 68 -9.53 0.87 -4.23
C MET A 68 -9.86 -0.38 -5.05
N ALA A 69 -9.56 -1.57 -4.52
CA ALA A 69 -9.85 -2.84 -5.19
C ALA A 69 -11.36 -3.10 -5.28
N ALA A 70 -12.13 -2.76 -4.24
CA ALA A 70 -13.59 -2.85 -4.24
C ALA A 70 -14.24 -1.82 -5.19
N HIS A 71 -13.73 -0.60 -5.22
CA HIS A 71 -14.18 0.51 -6.06
C HIS A 71 -13.47 0.56 -7.42
N SER A 72 -12.92 -0.54 -7.93
CA SER A 72 -12.19 -0.56 -9.21
C SER A 72 -13.08 -0.30 -10.44
N GLN A 73 -13.64 0.90 -10.52
CA GLN A 73 -13.67 1.78 -11.69
C GLN A 73 -12.23 2.23 -11.97
N LEU A 74 -11.35 1.28 -12.30
CA LEU A 74 -10.09 1.63 -12.93
C LEU A 74 -10.42 1.99 -14.38
N PRO A 75 -10.12 3.21 -14.86
CA PRO A 75 -10.27 3.54 -16.26
C PRO A 75 -9.39 2.62 -17.14
#